data_AF-A0A7G8AFS6-F1
#
_entry.id   AF-A0A7G8AFS6-F1
#
_cell.length_a   1.000
_cell.length_b   1.000
_cell.length_c   1.000
_cell.angle_alpha   90.00
_cell.angle_beta   90.00
_cell.angle_gamma   90.00
#
_symmetry.space_group_name_H-M   'P 1'
#
loop_
_entity.id
_entity.type
_entity.pdbx_description
1 polymer ?
#
loop_
_entity_poly.entity_id
_entity_poly.type
_entity_poly.pdbx_seq_one_letter_code
_entity_poly.pdbx_strand_id
1 'polypeptide(L)'
;MQNRNNRPATRKVGQSTEIVKLLRIQASDTHVIEFDNVDTRFNDCDNWRVVARGKRVLFSTRMHERLSDVKSGLLATINVCENLASETDSAVLDGAKAMMQVLDGYPSFAALAAHPKRIIE
;
A
#
# COMPACT_ATOMS: atom_id res chain seq x y z
N MET A 1 34.84 31.34 -24.81
CA MET A 1 33.41 31.02 -25.02
C MET A 1 33.20 29.55 -24.69
N GLN A 2 32.55 29.22 -23.57
CA GLN A 2 32.27 27.84 -23.17
C GLN A 2 30.85 27.46 -23.60
N ASN A 3 30.74 26.45 -24.46
CA ASN A 3 29.45 25.93 -24.94
C ASN A 3 29.00 24.80 -24.01
N ARG A 4 28.20 25.10 -22.99
CA ARG A 4 27.58 24.09 -22.11
C ARG A 4 26.33 23.53 -22.79
N ASN A 5 26.50 22.43 -23.51
CA ASN A 5 25.40 21.57 -23.94
C ASN A 5 24.75 20.90 -22.71
N ASN A 6 23.88 21.62 -22.00
CA ASN A 6 22.90 21.01 -21.09
C ASN A 6 21.78 20.40 -21.95
N ARG A 7 22.01 19.19 -22.48
CA ARG A 7 20.89 18.37 -22.96
C ARG A 7 20.16 17.85 -21.72
N PRO A 8 18.84 18.14 -21.55
CA PRO A 8 18.07 17.48 -20.51
C PRO A 8 18.17 15.97 -20.72
N ALA A 9 18.45 15.23 -19.65
CA ALA A 9 18.47 13.78 -19.68
C ALA A 9 17.18 13.28 -20.33
N THR A 10 17.31 12.45 -21.36
CA THR A 10 16.18 11.81 -22.05
C THR A 10 15.36 11.04 -21.02
N ARG A 11 14.18 11.56 -20.67
CA ARG A 11 13.19 10.83 -19.86
C ARG A 11 12.90 9.50 -20.57
N LYS A 12 13.18 8.38 -19.91
CA LYS A 12 12.76 7.07 -20.41
C LYS A 12 11.23 7.06 -20.50
N VAL A 13 10.72 6.87 -21.71
CA VAL A 13 9.29 6.69 -21.97
C VAL A 13 8.79 5.54 -21.07
N GLY A 14 7.79 5.80 -20.23
CA GLY A 14 7.20 4.81 -19.32
C GLY A 14 7.58 4.92 -17.83
N GLN A 15 8.53 5.77 -17.43
CA GLN A 15 8.79 6.04 -16.01
C GLN A 15 8.04 7.30 -15.55
N SER A 16 6.96 7.10 -14.79
CA SER A 16 6.25 8.19 -14.14
C SER A 16 6.98 8.60 -12.86
N THR A 17 7.22 9.91 -12.69
CA THR A 17 7.71 10.49 -11.42
C THR A 17 6.68 10.39 -10.29
N GLU A 18 5.44 10.00 -10.61
CA GLU A 18 4.33 9.85 -9.67
C GLU A 18 4.23 8.43 -9.08
N ILE A 19 5.14 7.52 -9.44
CA ILE A 19 5.15 6.16 -8.87
C ILE A 19 5.92 6.16 -7.55
N VAL A 20 5.22 5.85 -6.46
CA VAL A 20 5.83 5.60 -5.15
C VAL A 20 6.23 4.13 -5.10
N LYS A 21 7.54 3.86 -5.19
CA LYS A 21 8.06 2.49 -5.27
C LYS A 21 7.67 1.60 -4.11
N LEU A 22 7.67 2.16 -2.91
CA LEU A 22 7.22 1.51 -1.69
C LEU A 22 6.55 2.56 -0.82
N LEU A 23 5.26 2.41 -0.57
CA LEU A 23 4.50 3.24 0.35
C LEU A 23 4.27 2.45 1.63
N ARG A 24 4.79 2.96 2.75
CA ARG A 24 4.61 2.36 4.07
C ARG A 24 3.87 3.30 5.01
N ILE A 25 2.89 2.77 5.73
CA ILE A 25 2.08 3.53 6.69
C ILE A 25 2.07 2.78 8.02
N GLN A 26 2.42 3.48 9.10
CA GLN A 26 2.24 2.98 10.46
C GLN A 26 0.75 3.06 10.83
N ALA A 27 0.05 1.92 10.76
CA ALA A 27 -1.39 1.85 11.01
C ALA A 27 -1.71 1.82 12.51
N SER A 28 -0.92 1.08 13.29
CA SER A 28 -0.98 1.01 14.76
C SER A 28 0.42 0.76 15.32
N ASP A 29 0.59 0.68 16.64
CA ASP A 29 1.90 0.40 17.25
C ASP A 29 2.51 -0.94 16.80
N THR A 30 1.68 -1.86 16.31
CA THR A 30 2.09 -3.20 15.92
C THR A 30 2.01 -3.46 14.42
N HIS A 31 1.22 -2.67 13.66
CA HIS A 31 0.96 -2.92 12.24
C HIS A 31 1.51 -1.83 11.33
N VAL A 32 2.23 -2.28 10.30
CA VAL A 32 2.65 -1.48 9.14
C VAL A 32 1.95 -2.02 7.90
N ILE A 33 1.36 -1.13 7.11
CA ILE A 33 0.78 -1.45 5.81
C ILE A 33 1.78 -1.03 4.75
N GLU A 34 2.03 -1.91 3.78
CA GLU A 34 2.94 -1.63 2.68
C GLU A 34 2.23 -1.82 1.34
N PHE A 35 2.50 -0.93 0.40
CA PHE A 35 2.07 -1.00 -0.99
C PHE A 35 3.27 -0.85 -1.92
N ASP A 36 3.37 -1.76 -2.88
CA ASP A 36 4.44 -1.79 -3.87
C ASP A 36 4.00 -1.06 -5.16
N ASN A 37 4.90 -0.25 -5.73
CA ASN A 37 4.71 0.48 -6.98
C ASN A 37 3.34 1.19 -7.09
N VAL A 38 3.03 2.05 -6.13
CA VAL A 38 1.79 2.82 -6.12
C VAL A 38 1.80 3.86 -7.24
N ASP A 39 0.82 3.82 -8.16
CA ASP A 39 0.56 4.90 -9.12
C ASP A 39 -0.61 5.76 -8.62
N THR A 40 -0.27 6.95 -8.12
CA THR A 40 -1.25 7.89 -7.54
C THR A 40 -2.22 8.46 -8.58
N ARG A 41 -1.91 8.38 -9.87
CA ARG A 41 -2.76 8.90 -10.95
C ARG A 41 -3.87 7.93 -11.32
N PHE A 42 -3.56 6.64 -11.36
CA PHE A 42 -4.52 5.58 -11.67
C PHE A 42 -5.15 4.97 -10.43
N ASN A 43 -4.65 5.34 -9.24
CA ASN A 43 -5.15 4.90 -7.95
C ASN A 43 -5.09 3.37 -7.80
N ASP A 44 -3.93 2.82 -8.17
CA ASP A 44 -3.61 1.40 -8.12
C ASP A 44 -2.20 1.14 -7.57
N CYS A 45 -1.92 -0.13 -7.30
CA CYS A 45 -0.63 -0.63 -6.85
C CYS A 45 -0.39 -2.05 -7.39
N ASP A 46 0.87 -2.49 -7.41
CA ASP A 46 1.22 -3.85 -7.89
C ASP A 46 1.02 -4.92 -6.81
N ASN A 47 1.24 -4.58 -5.53
CA ASN A 47 1.06 -5.50 -4.41
C ASN A 47 0.82 -4.73 -3.13
N TRP A 48 0.26 -5.40 -2.13
CA TRP A 48 0.10 -4.86 -0.79
C TRP A 48 0.26 -5.94 0.27
N ARG A 49 0.65 -5.53 1.47
CA ARG A 49 0.76 -6.43 2.62
C ARG A 49 0.59 -5.68 3.93
N VAL A 50 0.29 -6.46 4.97
CA VAL A 50 0.26 -6.03 6.36
C VAL A 50 1.34 -6.79 7.11
N VAL A 51 2.22 -6.04 7.77
CA VAL A 51 3.28 -6.54 8.63
C VAL A 51 2.88 -6.24 10.07
N ALA A 52 2.70 -7.29 10.89
CA ALA A 52 2.43 -7.17 12.31
C ALA A 52 3.65 -7.66 13.12
N ARG A 53 4.20 -6.81 13.99
CA ARG A 53 5.38 -7.15 14.84
C ARG A 53 6.55 -7.76 14.03
N GLY A 54 6.81 -7.23 12.84
CA GLY A 54 7.87 -7.69 11.95
C GLY A 54 7.55 -8.96 11.13
N LYS A 55 6.34 -9.53 11.27
CA LYS A 55 5.90 -10.70 10.49
C LYS A 55 4.82 -10.29 9.50
N ARG A 56 4.92 -10.78 8.26
CA ARG A 56 3.87 -10.60 7.24
C ARG A 56 2.66 -11.46 7.62
N VAL A 57 1.54 -10.83 7.94
CA VAL A 57 0.31 -11.51 8.39
C VAL A 57 -0.78 -11.58 7.33
N LEU A 58 -0.81 -10.62 6.41
CA LEU A 58 -1.75 -10.57 5.29
C LEU A 58 -1.06 -9.98 4.08
N PHE A 59 -1.33 -10.48 2.88
CA PHE A 59 -0.70 -10.00 1.65
C PHE A 59 -1.52 -10.37 0.42
N SER A 60 -1.37 -9.58 -0.63
CA SER A 60 -1.96 -9.92 -1.92
C SER A 60 -1.13 -10.96 -2.66
N THR A 61 -1.84 -11.86 -3.34
CA THR A 61 -1.28 -12.76 -4.37
C THR A 61 -1.46 -12.20 -5.78
N ARG A 62 -2.10 -11.04 -5.92
CA ARG A 62 -2.36 -10.38 -7.21
C ARG A 62 -1.18 -9.47 -7.58
N MET A 63 -1.04 -9.23 -8.87
CA MET A 63 0.06 -8.44 -9.46
C MET A 63 -0.30 -6.96 -9.69
N HIS A 64 -1.59 -6.61 -9.62
CA HIS A 64 -2.07 -5.26 -9.84
C HIS A 64 -3.49 -5.12 -9.28
N GLU A 65 -3.74 -4.09 -8.47
CA GLU A 65 -5.03 -3.85 -7.83
C GLU A 65 -5.34 -2.36 -7.70
N ARG A 66 -6.59 -1.97 -8.00
CA ARG A 66 -7.08 -0.63 -7.66
C ARG A 66 -7.36 -0.56 -6.16
N LEU A 67 -7.30 0.63 -5.59
CA LEU A 67 -7.62 0.84 -4.17
C LEU A 67 -9.00 0.28 -3.77
N SER A 68 -9.99 0.37 -4.67
CA SER A 68 -11.33 -0.21 -4.46
C SER A 68 -11.30 -1.73 -4.36
N ASP A 69 -10.48 -2.39 -5.18
CA ASP A 69 -10.37 -3.84 -5.20
C ASP A 69 -9.67 -4.33 -3.93
N VAL A 70 -8.65 -3.60 -3.47
CA VAL A 70 -7.99 -3.84 -2.18
C VAL A 70 -9.01 -3.77 -1.04
N LYS A 71 -9.84 -2.70 -1.00
CA LYS A 71 -10.91 -2.58 0.00
C LYS A 71 -11.90 -3.74 -0.05
N SER A 72 -12.40 -4.08 -1.23
CA SER A 72 -13.34 -5.20 -1.38
C SER A 72 -12.72 -6.54 -0.95
N GLY A 73 -11.44 -6.78 -1.28
CA GLY A 73 -10.70 -7.96 -0.85
C GLY A 73 -10.56 -8.03 0.67
N LEU A 74 -10.18 -6.92 1.32
CA LEU A 74 -10.09 -6.85 2.78
C LEU A 74 -11.43 -7.10 3.47
N LEU A 75 -12.52 -6.55 2.94
CA LEU A 75 -13.86 -6.78 3.49
C LEU A 75 -14.24 -8.27 3.43
N ALA A 76 -13.94 -8.93 2.31
CA ALA A 76 -14.14 -10.37 2.18
C ALA A 76 -13.29 -11.16 3.18
N THR A 77 -12.02 -10.80 3.36
CA THR A 77 -11.13 -11.41 4.37
C THR A 77 -11.68 -11.24 5.78
N ILE A 78 -12.14 -10.04 6.14
CA ILE A 78 -12.74 -9.77 7.45
C ILE A 78 -13.94 -10.70 7.68
N ASN A 79 -14.88 -10.75 6.74
CA ASN A 79 -16.09 -11.58 6.87
C ASN A 79 -15.77 -13.07 7.04
N VAL A 80 -14.73 -13.56 6.36
CA VAL A 80 -14.28 -14.95 6.49
C VAL A 80 -13.66 -15.20 7.85
N CYS A 81 -12.74 -14.34 8.30
CA CYS A 81 -11.97 -14.55 9.51
C CYS A 81 -12.75 -14.23 10.80
N GLU A 82 -13.81 -13.43 10.75
CA GLU A 82 -14.63 -13.08 11.93
C GLU A 82 -15.24 -14.28 12.65
N ASN A 83 -15.42 -15.40 11.94
CA ASN A 83 -16.03 -16.62 12.50
C ASN A 83 -15.02 -17.75 12.72
N LEU A 84 -13.72 -17.49 12.53
CA LEU A 84 -12.66 -18.48 12.68
C LEU A 84 -11.92 -18.31 14.00
N ALA A 85 -11.45 -19.43 14.56
CA ALA A 85 -10.89 -19.49 15.92
C ALA A 85 -9.37 -19.71 15.96
N SER A 86 -8.67 -19.82 14.83
CA SER A 86 -7.22 -20.04 14.87
C SER A 86 -6.47 -18.75 15.18
N GLU A 87 -5.28 -18.88 15.78
CA GLU A 87 -4.39 -17.74 16.04
C GLU A 87 -3.98 -17.04 14.73
N THR A 88 -3.78 -17.81 13.66
CA THR A 88 -3.46 -17.29 12.33
C THR A 88 -4.62 -16.46 11.78
N ASP A 89 -5.85 -16.95 11.88
CA ASP A 89 -7.04 -16.22 11.42
C ASP A 89 -7.25 -14.94 12.22
N SER A 90 -6.96 -14.97 13.52
CA SER A 90 -7.02 -13.79 14.38
C SER A 90 -6.01 -12.72 13.97
N ALA A 91 -4.76 -13.12 13.69
CA ALA A 91 -3.73 -12.19 13.21
C ALA A 91 -4.06 -11.61 11.82
N VAL A 92 -4.64 -12.42 10.94
CA VAL A 92 -5.14 -11.97 9.62
C VAL A 92 -6.29 -10.98 9.80
N LEU A 93 -7.25 -11.28 10.67
CA LEU A 93 -8.40 -10.44 10.95
C LEU A 93 -7.99 -9.07 11.50
N ASP A 94 -7.09 -9.06 12.50
CA ASP A 94 -6.55 -7.83 13.08
C ASP A 94 -5.80 -7.01 12.03
N GLY A 95 -4.98 -7.67 11.21
CA GLY A 95 -4.26 -7.03 10.10
C GLY A 95 -5.21 -6.44 9.06
N ALA A 96 -6.26 -7.16 8.67
CA ALA A 96 -7.26 -6.71 7.71
C ALA A 96 -8.05 -5.51 8.25
N LYS A 97 -8.46 -5.55 9.52
CA LYS A 97 -9.15 -4.43 10.20
C LYS A 97 -8.27 -3.19 10.29
N ALA A 98 -7.00 -3.35 10.67
CA ALA A 98 -6.05 -2.26 10.72
C ALA A 98 -5.84 -1.60 9.35
N MET A 99 -5.75 -2.41 8.29
CA MET A 99 -5.64 -1.90 6.93
C MET A 99 -6.91 -1.19 6.49
N MET A 100 -8.09 -1.79 6.70
CA MET A 100 -9.38 -1.19 6.34
C MET A 100 -9.56 0.18 7.01
N GLN A 101 -9.24 0.30 8.30
CA GLN A 101 -9.32 1.57 9.02
C GLN A 101 -8.48 2.68 8.37
N VAL A 102 -7.27 2.35 7.89
CA VAL A 102 -6.44 3.30 7.15
C VAL A 102 -7.09 3.62 5.80
N LEU A 103 -7.58 2.65 5.04
CA LEU A 103 -8.17 2.95 3.73
C LEU A 103 -9.50 3.71 3.82
N ASP A 104 -10.28 3.55 4.89
CA ASP A 104 -11.53 4.30 5.08
C ASP A 104 -11.29 5.78 5.43
N GLY A 105 -10.16 6.09 6.07
CA GLY A 105 -9.76 7.48 6.30
C GLY A 105 -9.18 8.19 5.07
N TYR A 106 -8.77 7.46 4.02
CA TYR A 106 -7.99 8.00 2.91
C TYR A 106 -8.52 7.47 1.56
N PRO A 107 -9.23 8.31 0.77
CA PRO A 107 -9.98 7.84 -0.40
C PRO A 107 -9.13 7.50 -1.63
N SER A 108 -7.82 7.76 -1.60
CA SER A 108 -6.91 7.51 -2.72
C SER A 108 -5.48 7.20 -2.26
N PHE A 109 -4.71 6.57 -3.14
CA PHE A 109 -3.28 6.38 -2.94
C PHE A 109 -2.50 7.69 -2.88
N ALA A 110 -2.95 8.75 -3.56
CA ALA A 110 -2.39 10.08 -3.38
C ALA A 110 -2.58 10.59 -1.93
N ALA A 111 -3.77 10.38 -1.36
CA ALA A 111 -4.03 10.73 0.04
C ALA A 111 -3.20 9.86 1.00
N LEU A 112 -3.05 8.57 0.73
CA LEU A 112 -2.19 7.66 1.48
C LEU A 112 -0.70 8.06 1.39
N ALA A 113 -0.25 8.53 0.24
CA ALA A 113 1.13 9.02 0.06
C ALA A 113 1.41 10.30 0.87
N ALA A 114 0.37 11.07 1.20
CA ALA A 114 0.42 12.24 2.08
C ALA A 114 0.09 11.92 3.56
N HIS A 115 -0.08 10.64 3.91
CA HIS A 115 -0.47 10.23 5.25
C HIS A 115 0.54 10.70 6.32
N PRO A 116 0.11 11.29 7.46
CA PRO A 116 1.02 11.85 8.46
C PRO A 116 1.92 10.81 9.14
N LYS A 117 1.44 9.56 9.22
CA LYS A 117 2.21 8.39 9.68
C LYS A 117 2.90 7.60 8.57
N ARG A 118 3.12 8.21 7.40
CA ARG A 118 3.90 7.59 6.34
C ARG A 118 5.34 7.45 6.82
N ILE A 119 5.92 6.27 6.63
CA ILE A 119 7.32 5.98 6.93
C ILE A 119 8.14 6.37 5.71
N ILE A 120 9.02 7.36 5.88
CA ILE A 120 9.96 7.83 4.86
C ILE A 120 11.35 7.39 5.31
N GLU A 121 11.87 6.33 4.69
CA GLU A 121 13.26 5.88 4.87
C GLU A 121 13.94 5.82 3.50
#